data_AF-A0A2E3DMV0-F1
#
_entry.id   AF-A0A2E3DMV0-F1
#
_cell.length_a   1.000
_cell.length_b   1.000
_cell.length_c   1.000
_cell.angle_alpha   90.00
_cell.angle_beta   90.00
_cell.angle_gamma   90.00
#
_symmetry.space_group_name_H-M   'P 1'
#
loop_
_entity.id
_entity.type
_entity.pdbx_description
1 polymer ?
#
loop_
_entity_poly.entity_id
_entity_poly.type
_entity_poly.pdbx_seq_one_letter_code
_entity_poly.pdbx_strand_id
1 'polypeptide(L)'
;MSEQFDAYRVWLGIPPQQQPPNHYQLLGIGQFEADPDVIENAADRQMTHVRTYQSGSHSDDSQRILNEITQAKLCLLKPSSRAAYEAKLRAQTPLTSPTGEQAIPVSPVGSAHPGIAPMASPPAIPVAPTQPQAQPVRPAEIAIPVQVDNPTDYLPGIAHPDAKSVTRRARSRRGNAGIPWILIVGVLFGVGSIIAIGMIIMKTMGITTES
;
A
#
# COMPACT_ATOMS: atom_id res chain seq x y z
N MET A 1 -16.43 -23.41 -23.36
CA MET A 1 -16.52 -21.94 -23.49
C MET A 1 -15.25 -21.38 -22.90
N SER A 2 -14.44 -20.69 -23.71
CA SER A 2 -13.21 -20.05 -23.23
C SER A 2 -13.57 -18.89 -22.30
N GLU A 3 -13.27 -19.02 -21.00
CA GLU A 3 -13.32 -17.87 -20.10
C GLU A 3 -12.37 -16.80 -20.65
N GLN A 4 -12.89 -15.58 -20.85
CA GLN A 4 -12.08 -14.45 -21.29
C GLN A 4 -11.08 -14.10 -20.18
N PHE A 5 -9.83 -13.81 -20.56
CA PHE A 5 -8.78 -13.50 -19.60
C PHE A 5 -9.16 -12.25 -18.78
N ASP A 6 -9.23 -12.41 -17.46
CA ASP A 6 -9.51 -11.32 -16.52
C ASP A 6 -8.25 -11.00 -15.72
N ALA A 7 -7.57 -9.92 -16.12
CA ALA A 7 -6.33 -9.47 -15.51
C ALA A 7 -6.49 -9.09 -14.02
N TYR A 8 -7.65 -8.55 -13.62
CA TYR A 8 -7.90 -8.17 -12.23
C TYR A 8 -8.03 -9.42 -11.35
N ARG A 9 -8.74 -10.44 -11.83
CA ARG A 9 -8.88 -11.72 -11.12
C ARG A 9 -7.55 -12.46 -11.04
N VAL A 10 -6.83 -12.57 -12.15
CA VAL A 10 -5.62 -13.41 -12.24
C VAL A 10 -4.43 -12.77 -11.52
N TRP A 11 -4.23 -11.45 -11.64
CA TRP A 11 -3.03 -10.78 -11.08
C TRP A 11 -3.28 -10.10 -9.73
N LEU A 12 -4.46 -9.52 -9.54
CA LEU A 12 -4.78 -8.76 -8.32
C LEU A 12 -5.70 -9.54 -7.36
N GLY A 13 -6.19 -10.71 -7.77
CA GLY A 13 -7.10 -11.53 -6.96
C GLY A 13 -8.49 -10.92 -6.79
N ILE A 14 -8.87 -9.96 -7.65
CA ILE A 14 -10.14 -9.24 -7.55
C ILE A 14 -11.21 -9.98 -8.36
N PRO A 15 -12.19 -10.62 -7.72
CA PRO A 15 -13.22 -11.39 -8.41
C PRO A 15 -14.14 -10.47 -9.24
N PRO A 16 -14.77 -10.98 -10.32
CA PRO A 16 -15.59 -10.18 -11.21
C PRO A 16 -16.81 -9.55 -10.53
N GLN A 17 -17.31 -10.13 -9.43
CA GLN A 17 -18.39 -9.55 -8.63
C GLN A 17 -17.99 -8.26 -7.90
N GLN A 18 -16.68 -8.00 -7.75
CA GLN A 18 -16.13 -6.81 -7.10
C GLN A 18 -15.54 -5.81 -8.11
N GLN A 19 -15.79 -6.02 -9.40
CA GLN A 19 -15.36 -5.10 -10.45
C GLN A 19 -16.47 -4.09 -10.78
N PRO A 20 -16.13 -2.81 -11.03
CA PRO A 20 -14.79 -2.24 -11.02
C PRO A 20 -14.22 -2.05 -9.60
N PRO A 21 -12.91 -2.31 -9.39
CA PRO A 21 -12.30 -2.18 -8.07
C PRO A 21 -12.24 -0.73 -7.60
N ASN A 22 -12.40 -0.52 -6.30
CA ASN A 22 -12.10 0.78 -5.69
C ASN A 22 -10.57 0.98 -5.52
N HIS A 23 -10.12 2.20 -5.23
CA HIS A 23 -8.69 2.49 -5.12
C HIS A 23 -7.99 1.66 -4.00
N TYR A 24 -8.68 1.35 -2.90
CA TYR A 24 -8.11 0.54 -1.80
C TYR A 24 -7.98 -0.94 -2.20
N GLN A 25 -8.98 -1.48 -2.88
CA GLN A 25 -9.01 -2.85 -3.41
C GLN A 25 -7.93 -3.03 -4.49
N LEU A 26 -7.74 -2.03 -5.36
CA LEU A 26 -6.70 -2.06 -6.38
C LEU A 26 -5.30 -2.13 -5.77
N LEU A 27 -5.08 -1.46 -4.64
CA LEU A 27 -3.82 -1.54 -3.89
C LEU A 27 -3.72 -2.80 -3.01
N GLY A 28 -4.83 -3.50 -2.76
CA GLY A 28 -4.89 -4.65 -1.86
C GLY A 28 -4.68 -4.26 -0.39
N ILE A 29 -5.26 -3.14 0.04
CA ILE A 29 -5.21 -2.63 1.43
C ILE A 29 -6.61 -2.51 2.03
N GLY A 30 -6.67 -2.31 3.34
CA GLY A 30 -7.92 -2.06 4.06
C GLY A 30 -8.69 -0.85 3.51
N GLN A 31 -10.01 -0.94 3.51
CA GLN A 31 -10.84 0.22 3.15
C GLN A 31 -10.58 1.37 4.13
N PHE A 32 -10.46 2.58 3.60
CA PHE A 32 -10.21 3.80 4.38
C PHE A 32 -8.86 3.79 5.14
N GLU A 33 -7.87 3.03 4.65
CA GLU A 33 -6.49 3.12 5.15
C GLU A 33 -5.96 4.55 5.01
N ALA A 34 -5.38 5.05 6.10
CA ALA A 34 -4.97 6.44 6.23
C ALA A 34 -3.44 6.62 6.31
N ASP A 35 -2.72 5.55 6.62
CA ASP A 35 -1.26 5.58 6.73
C ASP A 35 -0.60 5.73 5.35
N PRO A 36 0.14 6.84 5.08
CA PRO A 36 0.79 7.05 3.79
C PRO A 36 1.86 6.00 3.47
N ASP A 37 2.59 5.49 4.47
CA ASP A 37 3.63 4.49 4.26
C ASP A 37 3.02 3.15 3.82
N VAL A 38 1.88 2.78 4.40
CA VAL A 38 1.12 1.58 3.99
C VAL A 38 0.63 1.71 2.55
N ILE A 39 0.08 2.87 2.19
CA ILE A 39 -0.44 3.16 0.85
C ILE A 39 0.69 3.10 -0.18
N GLU A 40 1.82 3.74 0.10
CA GLU A 40 2.98 3.75 -0.78
C GLU A 40 3.55 2.35 -0.98
N ASN A 41 3.80 1.61 0.12
CA ASN A 41 4.34 0.25 0.05
C ASN A 41 3.42 -0.70 -0.74
N ALA A 42 2.10 -0.60 -0.51
CA ALA A 42 1.14 -1.42 -1.22
C ALA A 42 1.10 -1.11 -2.72
N ALA A 43 1.11 0.17 -3.10
CA ALA A 43 1.17 0.57 -4.50
C ALA A 43 2.45 0.07 -5.19
N ASP A 44 3.61 0.22 -4.55
CA ASP A 44 4.89 -0.21 -5.12
C ASP A 44 4.94 -1.74 -5.29
N ARG A 45 4.39 -2.51 -4.33
CA ARG A 45 4.22 -3.96 -4.44
C ARG A 45 3.36 -4.34 -5.64
N GLN A 46 2.19 -3.70 -5.80
CA GLN A 46 1.29 -4.00 -6.91
C GLN A 46 1.90 -3.61 -8.26
N MET A 47 2.53 -2.43 -8.36
CA MET A 47 3.21 -2.01 -9.58
C MET A 47 4.32 -2.98 -9.97
N THR A 48 5.10 -3.45 -9.00
CA THR A 48 6.18 -4.41 -9.24
C THR A 48 5.63 -5.73 -9.76
N HIS A 49 4.55 -6.24 -9.16
CA HIS A 49 3.91 -7.47 -9.62
C HIS A 49 3.37 -7.33 -11.05
N VAL A 50 2.59 -6.29 -11.32
CA VAL A 50 1.96 -6.08 -12.63
C VAL A 50 3.01 -5.82 -13.72
N ARG A 51 4.14 -5.18 -13.37
CA ARG A 51 5.26 -4.95 -14.29
C ARG A 51 5.86 -6.24 -14.87
N THR A 52 5.73 -7.37 -14.16
CA THR A 52 6.22 -8.67 -14.67
C THR A 52 5.49 -9.15 -15.92
N TYR A 53 4.28 -8.63 -16.19
CA TYR A 53 3.45 -9.04 -17.34
C TYR A 53 3.53 -8.09 -18.54
N GLN A 54 4.35 -7.02 -18.46
CA GLN A 54 4.43 -5.99 -19.51
C GLN A 54 4.93 -6.49 -20.87
N SER A 55 5.71 -7.56 -20.91
CA SER A 55 6.25 -8.13 -22.15
C SER A 55 5.46 -9.36 -22.66
N GLY A 56 4.34 -9.69 -22.03
CA GLY A 56 3.52 -10.85 -22.39
C GLY A 56 2.35 -10.52 -23.33
N SER A 57 1.53 -11.54 -23.63
CA SER A 57 0.32 -11.41 -24.48
C SER A 57 -0.75 -10.46 -23.93
N HIS A 58 -0.65 -10.08 -22.67
CA HIS A 58 -1.57 -9.16 -21.98
C HIS A 58 -0.87 -7.84 -21.61
N SER A 59 0.08 -7.39 -22.43
CA SER A 59 0.82 -6.13 -22.20
C SER A 59 -0.10 -4.92 -22.06
N ASP A 60 -1.16 -4.85 -22.88
CA ASP A 60 -2.13 -3.75 -22.82
C ASP A 60 -2.90 -3.71 -21.48
N ASP A 61 -3.33 -4.87 -20.97
CA ASP A 61 -3.99 -4.97 -19.66
C ASP A 61 -3.02 -4.56 -18.53
N SER A 62 -1.76 -4.98 -18.62
CA SER A 62 -0.75 -4.61 -17.62
C SER A 62 -0.53 -3.11 -17.59
N GLN A 63 -0.47 -2.45 -18.75
CA GLN A 63 -0.29 -1.01 -18.85
C GLN A 63 -1.51 -0.26 -18.30
N ARG A 64 -2.73 -0.74 -18.60
CA ARG A 64 -3.97 -0.19 -18.04
C ARG A 64 -3.95 -0.23 -16.52
N ILE A 65 -3.68 -1.40 -15.95
CA ILE A 65 -3.68 -1.60 -14.49
C ILE A 65 -2.59 -0.74 -13.82
N LEU A 66 -1.40 -0.62 -14.42
CA LEU A 66 -0.34 0.24 -13.88
C LEU A 66 -0.73 1.72 -13.83
N ASN A 67 -1.45 2.19 -14.85
CA ASN A 67 -1.99 3.55 -14.86
C ASN A 67 -3.02 3.72 -13.74
N GLU A 68 -3.93 2.75 -13.55
CA GLU A 68 -4.92 2.78 -12.49
C GLU A 68 -4.28 2.76 -11.09
N ILE A 69 -3.26 1.91 -10.86
CA ILE A 69 -2.52 1.86 -9.58
C ILE A 69 -1.84 3.21 -9.31
N THR A 70 -1.29 3.85 -10.35
CA THR A 70 -0.67 5.17 -10.23
C THR A 70 -1.71 6.23 -9.84
N GLN A 71 -2.89 6.22 -10.45
CA GLN A 71 -3.98 7.12 -10.08
C GLN A 71 -4.46 6.88 -8.64
N ALA A 72 -4.56 5.61 -8.22
CA ALA A 72 -4.89 5.24 -6.85
C ALA A 72 -3.89 5.81 -5.84
N LYS A 73 -2.59 5.58 -6.08
CA LYS A 73 -1.50 6.11 -5.24
C LYS A 73 -1.59 7.63 -5.12
N LEU A 74 -1.74 8.34 -6.23
CA LEU A 74 -1.82 9.81 -6.24
C LEU A 74 -3.06 10.38 -5.54
N CYS A 75 -4.19 9.67 -5.63
CA CYS A 75 -5.44 10.04 -4.97
C CYS A 75 -5.34 9.84 -3.45
N LEU A 76 -4.86 8.67 -3.03
CA LEU A 76 -4.86 8.26 -1.62
C LEU A 76 -3.73 8.90 -0.79
N LEU A 77 -2.58 9.23 -1.40
CA LEU A 77 -1.49 9.92 -0.70
C LEU A 77 -1.77 11.41 -0.44
N LYS A 78 -2.69 12.04 -1.16
CA LYS A 78 -3.08 13.43 -0.93
C LYS A 78 -4.25 13.49 0.06
N PRO A 79 -4.09 14.05 1.27
CA PRO A 79 -5.13 14.01 2.30
C PRO A 79 -6.48 14.61 1.84
N SER A 80 -6.44 15.72 1.08
CA SER A 80 -7.65 16.37 0.56
C SER A 80 -8.35 15.54 -0.51
N SER A 81 -7.59 14.95 -1.45
CA SER A 81 -8.12 14.08 -2.50
C SER A 81 -8.69 12.78 -1.92
N ARG A 82 -7.98 12.18 -0.96
CA ARG A 82 -8.45 11.01 -0.22
C ARG A 82 -9.77 11.30 0.48
N ALA A 83 -9.85 12.37 1.27
CA ALA A 83 -11.08 12.71 2.00
C ALA A 83 -12.29 12.91 1.06
N ALA A 84 -12.09 13.59 -0.08
CA ALA A 84 -13.14 13.77 -1.08
C ALA A 84 -13.57 12.43 -1.71
N TYR A 85 -12.60 11.56 -2.01
CA TYR A 85 -12.87 10.22 -2.53
C TYR A 85 -13.62 9.33 -1.54
N GLU A 86 -13.20 9.33 -0.27
CA GLU A 86 -13.84 8.57 0.80
C GLU A 86 -15.27 9.04 1.07
N ALA A 87 -15.51 10.35 1.02
CA ALA A 87 -16.87 10.89 1.13
C ALA A 87 -17.77 10.38 0.00
N LYS A 88 -17.25 10.35 -1.24
CA LYS A 88 -17.96 9.76 -2.39
C LYS A 88 -18.22 8.26 -2.17
N LEU A 89 -17.26 7.52 -1.63
CA LEU A 89 -17.39 6.08 -1.40
C LEU A 89 -18.45 5.76 -0.32
N ARG A 90 -18.48 6.55 0.75
CA ARG A 90 -19.51 6.45 1.80
C ARG A 90 -20.91 6.82 1.29
N ALA A 91 -21.03 7.82 0.43
CA ALA A 91 -22.32 8.20 -0.16
C ALA A 91 -22.90 7.13 -1.10
N GLN A 92 -22.05 6.34 -1.74
CA GLN A 92 -22.45 5.24 -2.63
C GLN A 92 -22.76 3.93 -1.89
N THR A 93 -22.35 3.82 -0.63
CA THR A 93 -22.69 2.68 0.21
C THR A 93 -24.01 3.03 0.92
N PRO A 94 -25.18 2.51 0.48
CA PRO A 94 -26.41 2.78 1.20
C PRO A 94 -26.21 2.34 2.65
N LEU A 95 -26.49 3.29 3.56
CA LEU A 95 -26.46 3.09 4.99
C LEU A 95 -27.29 1.84 5.31
N THR A 96 -26.64 0.70 5.46
CA THR A 96 -27.11 -0.28 6.42
C THR A 96 -26.78 0.35 7.76
N SER A 97 -27.60 1.32 8.15
CA SER A 97 -27.64 1.81 9.52
C SER A 97 -27.72 0.56 10.40
N PRO A 98 -26.86 0.40 11.41
CA PRO A 98 -27.19 -0.47 12.52
C PRO A 98 -28.37 0.18 13.28
N THR A 99 -29.56 0.16 12.69
CA THR A 99 -30.81 0.27 13.44
C THR A 99 -30.95 -1.07 14.13
N GLY A 100 -30.37 -1.16 15.32
CA GLY A 100 -30.29 -2.40 16.07
C GLY A 100 -29.50 -2.30 17.36
N GLU A 101 -29.45 -1.12 17.99
CA GLU A 101 -29.47 -1.04 19.45
C GLU A 101 -30.84 -1.58 19.91
N GLN A 102 -31.08 -2.88 19.68
CA GLN A 102 -31.93 -3.65 20.57
C GLN A 102 -31.05 -3.92 21.77
N ALA A 103 -31.03 -2.92 22.66
CA ALA A 103 -30.87 -3.19 24.07
C ALA A 103 -31.87 -4.29 24.41
N ILE A 104 -31.40 -5.53 24.48
CA ILE A 104 -32.04 -6.55 25.30
C ILE A 104 -31.64 -6.13 26.71
N PRO A 105 -32.51 -5.52 27.53
CA PRO A 105 -32.26 -5.48 28.95
C PRO A 105 -32.20 -6.96 29.38
N VAL A 106 -30.98 -7.44 29.62
CA VAL A 106 -30.76 -8.66 30.38
C VAL A 106 -31.45 -8.44 31.73
N SER A 107 -32.66 -8.97 31.87
CA SER A 107 -33.34 -9.05 33.16
C SER A 107 -32.37 -9.75 34.13
N PRO A 108 -31.97 -9.10 35.24
CA PRO A 108 -31.14 -9.75 36.23
C PRO A 108 -32.02 -10.78 36.93
N VAL A 109 -31.86 -12.05 36.58
CA VAL A 109 -32.34 -13.15 37.43
C VAL A 109 -31.54 -13.08 38.72
N GLY A 110 -32.19 -12.49 39.73
CA GLY A 110 -32.57 -13.22 40.93
C GLY A 110 -31.46 -13.89 41.71
N SER A 111 -31.02 -13.17 42.74
CA SER A 111 -30.91 -13.67 44.11
C SER A 111 -29.92 -14.81 44.41
N ALA A 112 -28.80 -14.39 44.98
CA ALA A 112 -28.35 -14.81 46.31
C ALA A 112 -28.32 -16.33 46.60
N HIS A 113 -27.12 -16.90 46.57
CA HIS A 113 -26.74 -17.94 47.52
C HIS A 113 -25.91 -17.33 48.64
N PRO A 114 -26.46 -17.20 49.86
CA PRO A 114 -25.66 -16.88 51.04
C PRO A 114 -24.99 -18.16 51.58
N GLY A 115 -23.66 -18.14 51.58
CA GLY A 115 -22.78 -18.74 52.59
C GLY A 115 -22.83 -20.26 52.82
N ILE A 116 -21.80 -20.97 52.35
CA ILE A 116 -21.06 -21.95 53.18
C ILE A 116 -19.56 -21.76 52.91
N ALA A 117 -18.81 -21.84 54.01
CA ALA A 117 -17.42 -21.46 54.27
C ALA A 117 -16.33 -22.16 53.42
N PRO A 118 -15.07 -21.67 53.47
CA PRO A 118 -13.96 -22.11 52.64
C PRO A 118 -13.26 -23.31 53.25
N MET A 119 -12.76 -24.26 52.45
CA MET A 119 -11.56 -25.07 52.74
C MET A 119 -11.32 -26.11 51.64
N ALA A 120 -10.19 -25.94 50.93
CA ALA A 120 -9.29 -27.04 50.55
C ALA A 120 -8.06 -26.42 49.86
N SER A 121 -7.05 -26.09 50.67
CA SER A 121 -5.70 -25.83 50.17
C SER A 121 -5.14 -27.10 49.52
N PRO A 122 -4.59 -27.05 48.30
CA PRO A 122 -3.72 -28.11 47.81
C PRO A 122 -2.40 -28.10 48.62
N PRO A 123 -1.81 -29.26 48.93
CA PRO A 123 -0.61 -29.34 49.74
C PRO A 123 0.57 -28.67 49.01
N ALA A 124 1.20 -27.73 49.69
CA ALA A 124 2.46 -27.13 49.29
C ALA A 124 3.53 -28.22 49.16
N ILE A 125 4.09 -28.37 47.96
CA ILE A 125 5.31 -29.12 47.74
C ILE A 125 6.42 -28.33 48.47
N PRO A 126 7.19 -28.94 49.38
CA PRO A 126 8.32 -28.26 50.00
C PRO A 126 9.40 -28.07 48.95
N VAL A 127 9.56 -26.85 48.45
CA VAL A 127 10.75 -26.42 47.74
C VAL A 127 11.86 -26.32 48.78
N ALA A 128 12.68 -27.37 48.87
CA ALA A 128 13.94 -27.31 49.57
C ALA A 128 14.82 -26.23 48.93
N PRO A 129 15.49 -25.37 49.71
CA PRO A 129 16.51 -24.48 49.17
C PRO A 129 17.74 -25.33 48.84
N THR A 130 17.88 -25.74 47.58
CA THR A 130 19.15 -26.27 47.09
C THR A 130 20.12 -25.10 46.98
N GLN A 131 20.91 -24.95 48.04
CA GLN A 131 22.12 -24.16 48.14
C GLN A 131 22.94 -24.33 46.85
N PRO A 132 23.33 -23.24 46.15
CA PRO A 132 24.28 -23.32 45.06
C PRO A 132 25.62 -23.77 45.63
N GLN A 133 25.90 -25.07 45.52
CA GLN A 133 27.23 -25.61 45.75
C GLN A 133 28.18 -24.92 44.77
N ALA A 134 29.09 -24.13 45.32
CA ALA A 134 30.24 -23.59 44.63
C ALA A 134 30.98 -24.73 43.93
N GLN A 135 30.91 -24.75 42.60
CA GLN A 135 31.80 -25.59 41.81
C GLN A 135 33.17 -24.91 41.70
N PRO A 136 34.27 -25.67 41.81
CA PRO A 136 35.61 -25.10 41.79
C PRO A 136 35.98 -24.63 40.39
N VAL A 137 36.54 -23.43 40.33
CA VAL A 137 37.51 -22.92 39.34
C VAL A 137 38.02 -23.97 38.35
N ARG A 138 37.69 -23.79 37.06
CA ARG A 138 38.46 -24.37 35.96
C ARG A 138 39.20 -23.22 35.24
N PRO A 139 40.53 -23.31 35.01
CA PRO A 139 41.36 -22.20 34.55
C PRO A 139 41.05 -21.75 33.12
N ALA A 140 41.44 -20.51 32.82
CA ALA A 140 41.34 -19.82 31.54
C ALA A 140 41.71 -20.70 30.33
N GLU A 141 40.82 -20.76 29.35
CA GLU A 141 41.10 -21.33 28.02
C GLU A 141 40.45 -20.43 26.95
N ILE A 142 41.21 -19.40 26.57
CA ILE A 142 41.32 -18.82 25.21
C ILE A 142 40.04 -18.19 24.62
N ALA A 143 39.93 -16.88 24.81
CA ALA A 143 39.17 -16.01 23.92
C ALA A 143 39.88 -15.98 22.55
N ILE A 144 39.22 -16.48 21.50
CA ILE A 144 39.67 -16.31 20.12
C ILE A 144 39.35 -14.86 19.73
N PRO A 145 40.33 -13.97 19.47
CA PRO A 145 40.02 -12.70 18.85
C PRO A 145 39.54 -12.97 17.42
N VAL A 146 38.30 -12.56 17.11
CA VAL A 146 37.81 -12.51 15.74
C VAL A 146 38.66 -11.48 14.98
N GLN A 147 39.69 -11.96 14.29
CA GLN A 147 40.40 -11.20 13.28
C GLN A 147 39.44 -10.96 12.11
N VAL A 148 39.09 -9.69 11.88
CA VAL A 148 38.37 -9.27 10.68
C VAL A 148 39.42 -9.17 9.58
N ASP A 149 39.74 -10.30 8.95
CA ASP A 149 40.56 -10.31 7.75
C ASP A 149 39.76 -9.65 6.63
N ASN A 150 40.12 -8.39 6.32
CA ASN A 150 39.63 -7.68 5.15
C ASN A 150 40.25 -8.37 3.90
N PRO A 151 39.47 -9.06 3.04
CA PRO A 151 40.02 -9.90 1.98
C PRO A 151 40.61 -9.11 0.79
N THR A 152 40.92 -7.83 0.95
CA THR A 152 41.41 -6.97 -0.14
C THR A 152 42.92 -6.70 -0.06
N ASP A 153 43.63 -7.21 0.95
CA ASP A 153 45.06 -6.93 1.14
C ASP A 153 46.02 -7.84 0.33
N TYR A 154 45.49 -8.82 -0.40
CA TYR A 154 46.28 -9.79 -1.20
C TYR A 154 46.11 -9.64 -2.71
N LEU A 155 46.11 -8.41 -3.23
CA LEU A 155 46.32 -8.18 -4.66
C LEU A 155 47.76 -7.70 -4.90
N PRO A 156 48.64 -8.52 -5.49
CA PRO A 156 49.95 -8.07 -5.89
C PRO A 156 49.82 -7.22 -7.16
N GLY A 157 50.11 -5.93 -7.03
CA GLY A 157 50.58 -5.08 -8.11
C GLY A 157 49.54 -4.63 -9.15
N ILE A 158 48.81 -3.55 -8.83
CA ILE A 158 48.50 -2.52 -9.84
C ILE A 158 48.75 -1.16 -9.18
N ALA A 159 49.61 -0.38 -9.83
CA ALA A 159 50.07 0.94 -9.40
C ALA A 159 48.91 1.85 -8.95
N HIS A 160 49.15 2.64 -7.89
CA HIS A 160 48.31 3.76 -7.52
C HIS A 160 48.44 4.89 -8.56
N PRO A 161 47.38 5.27 -9.29
CA PRO A 161 47.26 6.64 -9.78
C PRO A 161 46.68 7.51 -8.65
N ASP A 162 47.53 8.38 -8.13
CA ASP A 162 47.24 9.79 -7.87
C ASP A 162 45.83 10.09 -7.31
N ALA A 163 45.72 10.02 -5.97
CA ALA A 163 44.52 10.40 -5.24
C ALA A 163 44.31 11.93 -5.29
N LYS A 164 43.73 12.41 -6.41
CA LYS A 164 43.16 13.75 -6.46
C LYS A 164 41.98 13.81 -5.50
N SER A 165 42.17 14.55 -4.42
CA SER A 165 41.16 14.91 -3.43
C SER A 165 39.87 15.37 -4.11
N VAL A 166 38.84 14.52 -4.12
CA VAL A 166 37.49 14.90 -4.52
C VAL A 166 36.94 15.80 -3.42
N THR A 167 37.07 17.10 -3.64
CA THR A 167 36.45 18.13 -2.81
C THR A 167 34.96 17.87 -2.75
N ARG A 168 34.47 17.64 -1.53
CA ARG A 168 33.06 17.58 -1.17
C ARG A 168 32.36 18.87 -1.63
N ARG A 169 31.73 18.84 -2.82
CA ARG A 169 30.98 19.99 -3.31
C ARG A 169 29.64 20.05 -2.58
N ALA A 170 29.54 21.07 -1.72
CA ALA A 170 28.36 21.39 -0.94
C ALA A 170 27.11 21.50 -1.83
N ARG A 171 26.06 20.79 -1.42
CA ARG A 171 24.71 20.91 -1.96
C ARG A 171 24.16 22.29 -1.60
N SER A 172 24.33 23.27 -2.49
CA SER A 172 23.65 24.55 -2.37
C SER A 172 22.21 24.41 -2.86
N ARG A 173 21.27 24.50 -1.92
CA ARG A 173 19.88 24.87 -2.21
C ARG A 173 19.85 26.29 -2.78
N ARG A 174 19.40 26.44 -4.02
CA ARG A 174 18.87 27.69 -4.62
C ARG A 174 18.20 27.23 -5.92
N GLY A 175 16.90 27.37 -6.09
CA GLY A 175 16.18 28.63 -6.16
C GLY A 175 15.55 28.66 -7.55
N ASN A 176 14.23 28.73 -7.59
CA ASN A 176 13.35 28.75 -8.75
C ASN A 176 13.89 29.63 -9.90
N ALA A 177 14.08 29.06 -11.10
CA ALA A 177 14.29 29.81 -12.35
C ALA A 177 13.95 28.94 -13.58
N GLY A 178 12.77 29.19 -14.14
CA GLY A 178 12.37 29.00 -15.55
C GLY A 178 12.86 27.77 -16.32
N ILE A 179 12.03 26.72 -16.35
CA ILE A 179 12.06 25.71 -17.43
C ILE A 179 10.85 26.00 -18.34
N PRO A 180 11.06 26.30 -19.64
CA PRO A 180 10.04 26.85 -20.53
C PRO A 180 8.93 25.84 -20.86
N TRP A 181 7.70 26.35 -20.77
CA TRP A 181 6.38 25.74 -20.99
C TRP A 181 6.06 25.34 -22.45
N ILE A 182 7.00 24.79 -23.22
CA ILE A 182 6.81 24.53 -24.67
C ILE A 182 6.45 23.06 -24.98
N LEU A 183 5.78 22.34 -24.06
CA LEU A 183 5.14 21.05 -24.40
C LEU A 183 3.74 20.89 -23.76
N ILE A 184 2.96 21.97 -23.64
CA ILE A 184 1.54 21.94 -23.19
C ILE A 184 0.62 22.71 -24.16
N VAL A 185 0.86 22.62 -25.49
CA VAL A 185 -0.06 23.19 -26.50
C VAL A 185 -0.37 22.18 -27.62
N GLY A 186 -0.44 20.88 -27.30
CA GLY A 186 -0.81 19.82 -28.26
C GLY A 186 -2.07 19.02 -27.91
N VAL A 187 -2.66 19.20 -26.72
CA VAL A 187 -3.79 18.38 -26.24
C VAL A 187 -4.86 19.24 -25.57
N LEU A 188 -5.25 20.34 -26.21
CA LEU A 188 -6.42 21.16 -25.83
C LEU A 188 -7.36 21.46 -27.01
N PHE A 189 -7.29 20.68 -28.10
CA PHE A 189 -8.19 20.79 -29.26
C PHE A 189 -8.92 19.46 -29.59
N GLY A 190 -9.15 18.59 -28.60
CA GLY A 190 -9.82 17.30 -28.82
C GLY A 190 -11.34 17.31 -28.62
N VAL A 191 -11.86 18.14 -27.72
CA VAL A 191 -13.27 18.04 -27.28
C VAL A 191 -14.17 19.14 -27.87
N GLY A 192 -13.61 20.30 -28.21
CA GLY A 192 -14.38 21.40 -28.83
C GLY A 192 -14.64 21.22 -30.33
N SER A 193 -13.77 20.49 -31.05
CA SER A 193 -13.89 20.31 -32.50
C SER A 193 -15.02 19.35 -32.92
N ILE A 194 -15.38 18.38 -32.08
CA ILE A 194 -16.47 17.44 -32.39
C ILE A 194 -17.84 18.12 -32.31
N ILE A 195 -18.04 19.04 -31.36
CA ILE A 195 -19.32 19.78 -31.23
C ILE A 195 -19.51 20.75 -32.41
N ALA A 196 -18.44 21.43 -32.85
CA ALA A 196 -18.50 22.36 -33.97
C ALA A 196 -18.76 21.65 -35.32
N ILE A 197 -18.15 20.49 -35.57
CA ILE A 197 -18.39 19.70 -36.79
C ILE A 197 -19.81 19.13 -36.77
N GLY A 198 -20.29 18.64 -35.62
CA GLY A 198 -21.67 18.16 -35.46
C GLY A 198 -22.73 19.24 -35.72
N MET A 199 -22.53 20.46 -35.24
CA MET A 199 -23.45 21.58 -35.49
C MET A 199 -23.44 22.05 -36.94
N ILE A 200 -22.30 22.00 -37.63
CA ILE A 200 -22.19 22.37 -39.05
C ILE A 200 -22.92 21.35 -39.92
N ILE A 201 -22.77 20.05 -39.65
CA ILE A 201 -23.52 19.00 -40.39
C ILE A 201 -25.03 19.15 -40.14
N MET A 202 -25.44 19.41 -38.90
CA MET A 202 -26.87 19.56 -38.54
C MET A 202 -27.52 20.84 -39.08
N LYS A 203 -26.74 21.90 -39.34
CA LYS A 203 -27.22 23.13 -39.99
C LYS A 203 -27.37 22.97 -41.51
N THR A 204 -26.59 22.09 -42.13
CA THR A 204 -26.62 21.87 -43.59
C THR A 204 -27.69 20.87 -44.06
N MET A 205 -28.18 20.00 -43.19
CA MET A 205 -29.30 19.10 -43.48
C MET A 205 -30.55 19.66 -42.81
N GLY A 206 -31.27 20.51 -43.54
CA GLY A 206 -32.56 21.07 -43.13
C GLY A 206 -33.58 19.99 -42.82
N ILE A 207 -33.68 19.59 -41.56
CA ILE A 207 -34.77 18.77 -41.05
C ILE A 207 -35.84 19.73 -40.56
N THR A 208 -36.74 20.03 -41.48
CA THR A 208 -38.11 20.45 -41.22
C THR A 208 -38.75 19.51 -40.20
N THR A 209 -39.27 20.06 -39.12
CA THR A 209 -40.43 19.50 -38.43
C THR A 209 -41.30 20.69 -38.07
N GLU A 210 -42.23 20.97 -38.98
CA GLU A 210 -43.50 21.59 -38.68
C GLU A 210 -44.25 20.70 -37.67
N SER A 211 -44.69 21.29 -36.56
CA SER A 211 -46.02 21.21 -35.94
C SER A 211 -45.95 21.70 -34.50
#